data_AF-A0A852VPJ3-F1
#
_entry.id   AF-A0A852VPJ3-F1
#
_cell.length_a   1.000
_cell.length_b   1.000
_cell.length_c   1.000
_cell.angle_alpha   90.00
_cell.angle_beta   90.00
_cell.angle_gamma   90.00
#
_symmetry.space_group_name_H-M   'P 1'
#
loop_
_entity.id
_entity.type
_entity.pdbx_description
1 polymer ?
#
loop_
_entity_poly.entity_id
_entity_poly.type
_entity_poly.pdbx_seq_one_letter_code
_entity_poly.pdbx_strand_id
1 'polypeptide(L)'
;MNRTKSTVRNLLTAIEAPLYDVGVLSERGMLPGLDGISAAAVLDRLSLLKYRNAHGSHIYIRPSGEHRFTTLDDLHETSLARLAADGFNPCAVVETSAGNFQAWLKHPRTFPKLLGTFAAQTLAERYDADPSAADWRRFGRLPGFTTANRNTESLTASTLSCACSATADSSTQWRRPSSRR
;
A
#
# COMPACT_ATOMS: atom_id res chain seq x y z
N MET A 1 9.38 -16.98 16.08
CA MET A 1 9.08 -15.59 15.67
C MET A 1 7.59 -15.48 15.41
N ASN A 2 6.87 -14.50 15.97
CA ASN A 2 5.42 -14.36 15.79
C ASN A 2 5.07 -13.91 14.36
N ARG A 3 4.28 -14.70 13.59
CA ARG A 3 3.94 -14.44 12.18
C ARG A 3 3.40 -13.02 11.97
N THR A 4 2.45 -12.57 12.79
CA THR A 4 1.91 -11.19 12.75
C THR A 4 2.99 -10.14 12.89
N LYS A 5 3.95 -10.31 13.82
CA LYS A 5 5.03 -9.33 14.03
C LYS A 5 5.93 -9.23 12.79
N SER A 6 6.24 -10.35 12.16
CA SER A 6 7.04 -10.36 10.93
C SER A 6 6.28 -9.71 9.76
N THR A 7 5.01 -10.06 9.57
CA THR A 7 4.16 -9.50 8.51
C THR A 7 3.99 -7.98 8.66
N VAL A 8 3.70 -7.49 9.87
CA VAL A 8 3.59 -6.06 10.15
C VAL A 8 4.92 -5.36 9.90
N ARG A 9 6.04 -5.93 10.36
CA ARG A 9 7.37 -5.35 10.12
C ARG A 9 7.66 -5.24 8.62
N ASN A 10 7.35 -6.28 7.83
CA ASN A 10 7.59 -6.27 6.39
C ASN A 10 6.81 -5.14 5.70
N LEU A 11 5.54 -4.93 6.08
CA LEU A 11 4.76 -3.80 5.56
C LEU A 11 5.40 -2.46 5.94
N LEU A 12 5.76 -2.27 7.22
CA LEU A 12 6.37 -1.03 7.69
C LEU A 12 7.69 -0.73 6.98
N THR A 13 8.52 -1.74 6.73
CA THR A 13 9.76 -1.61 5.96
C THR A 13 9.49 -1.28 4.48
N ALA A 14 8.47 -1.86 3.87
CA ALA A 14 8.10 -1.60 2.48
C ALA A 14 7.56 -0.17 2.29
N ILE A 15 6.71 0.29 3.20
CA ILE A 15 6.17 1.65 3.16
C ILE A 15 7.29 2.63 3.52
N GLU A 16 8.00 2.44 4.62
CA GLU A 16 9.09 3.33 5.06
C GLU A 16 8.61 4.78 5.24
N ALA A 17 7.50 4.96 5.97
CA ALA A 17 7.03 6.27 6.40
C ALA A 17 7.62 6.62 7.77
N PRO A 18 7.87 7.91 8.06
CA PRO A 18 8.44 8.31 9.35
C PRO A 18 7.46 8.07 10.51
N LEU A 19 6.18 8.35 10.28
CA LEU A 19 5.10 8.23 11.26
C LEU A 19 3.87 7.61 10.59
N TYR A 20 3.06 6.95 11.41
CA TYR A 20 1.87 6.22 11.00
C TYR A 20 0.68 6.60 11.88
N ASP A 21 -0.49 6.60 11.26
CA ASP A 21 -1.76 6.52 11.97
C ASP A 21 -2.24 5.07 11.92
N VAL A 22 -2.55 4.50 13.08
CA VAL A 22 -3.13 3.16 13.19
C VAL A 22 -4.60 3.28 13.54
N GLY A 23 -5.44 2.78 12.64
CA GLY A 23 -6.88 2.74 12.83
C GLY A 23 -7.32 1.44 13.51
N VAL A 24 -8.03 1.54 14.62
CA VAL A 24 -8.68 0.38 15.24
C VAL A 24 -10.19 0.64 15.24
N LEU A 25 -10.86 0.08 14.22
CA LEU A 25 -12.29 0.27 14.00
C LEU A 25 -13.08 -0.82 14.73
N SER A 26 -14.05 -0.41 15.53
CA SER A 26 -15.03 -1.29 16.18
C SER A 26 -16.44 -0.75 15.93
N GLU A 27 -17.46 -1.45 16.44
CA GLU A 27 -18.84 -0.95 16.45
C GLU A 27 -18.99 0.41 17.16
N ARG A 28 -18.09 0.71 18.12
CA ARG A 28 -18.07 1.99 18.84
C ARG A 28 -17.32 3.09 18.09
N GLY A 29 -16.87 2.82 16.87
CA GLY A 29 -16.04 3.71 16.08
C GLY A 29 -14.53 3.44 16.23
N MET A 30 -13.74 4.44 15.85
CA MET A 30 -12.28 4.39 15.81
C MET A 30 -11.68 4.65 17.19
N LEU A 31 -10.75 3.80 17.64
CA LEU A 31 -9.98 4.03 18.86
C LEU A 31 -9.07 5.27 18.69
N PRO A 32 -9.15 6.27 19.58
CA PRO A 32 -8.28 7.44 19.51
C PRO A 32 -6.87 7.15 20.05
N GLY A 33 -5.91 8.05 19.77
CA GLY A 33 -4.58 8.06 20.39
C GLY A 33 -3.55 7.11 19.74
N LEU A 34 -3.77 6.77 18.47
CA LEU A 34 -2.87 5.94 17.66
C LEU A 34 -2.40 6.65 16.38
N ASP A 35 -2.52 7.97 16.35
CA ASP A 35 -2.06 8.87 15.30
C ASP A 35 -0.60 9.33 15.53
N GLY A 36 0.13 9.56 14.44
CA GLY A 36 1.48 10.13 14.48
C GLY A 36 2.55 9.28 15.20
N ILE A 37 2.46 7.95 15.17
CA ILE A 37 3.39 7.05 15.89
C ILE A 37 4.46 6.44 14.98
N SER A 38 5.66 6.21 15.51
CA SER A 38 6.76 5.59 14.75
C SER A 38 6.51 4.09 14.46
N ALA A 39 7.21 3.53 13.47
CA ALA A 39 7.16 2.10 13.17
C ALA A 39 7.48 1.20 14.39
N ALA A 40 8.46 1.59 15.20
CA ALA A 40 8.78 0.87 16.45
C ALA A 40 7.59 0.91 17.42
N ALA A 41 6.97 2.07 17.57
CA ALA A 41 5.83 2.24 18.46
C ALA A 41 4.56 1.53 17.96
N VAL A 42 4.42 1.27 16.65
CA VAL A 42 3.40 0.35 16.10
C VAL A 42 3.69 -1.09 16.55
N LEU A 43 4.95 -1.54 16.44
CA LEU A 43 5.36 -2.89 16.82
C LEU A 43 5.21 -3.15 18.33
N ASP A 44 5.45 -2.14 19.17
CA ASP A 44 5.27 -2.25 20.63
C ASP A 44 3.80 -2.40 21.03
N ARG A 45 2.89 -1.86 20.23
CA ARG A 45 1.43 -1.94 20.46
C ARG A 45 0.79 -3.22 19.91
N LEU A 46 1.56 -4.15 19.33
CA LEU A 46 1.00 -5.37 18.73
C LEU A 46 0.14 -6.20 19.68
N SER A 47 0.47 -6.26 20.98
CA SER A 47 -0.34 -6.98 21.96
C SER A 47 -1.73 -6.37 22.11
N LEU A 48 -1.82 -5.03 22.16
CA LEU A 48 -3.09 -4.31 22.18
C LEU A 48 -3.87 -4.52 20.87
N LEU A 49 -3.21 -4.40 19.72
CA LEU A 49 -3.86 -4.56 18.41
C LEU A 49 -4.42 -5.98 18.25
N LYS A 50 -3.69 -7.00 18.70
CA LYS A 50 -4.16 -8.39 18.70
C LYS A 50 -5.34 -8.59 19.63
N TYR A 51 -5.27 -8.04 20.84
CA TYR A 51 -6.38 -8.08 21.77
C TYR A 51 -7.64 -7.46 21.14
N ARG A 52 -7.53 -6.26 20.55
CA ARG A 52 -8.66 -5.59 19.88
C ARG A 52 -9.20 -6.38 18.70
N ASN A 53 -8.32 -6.95 17.86
CA ASN A 53 -8.73 -7.76 16.72
C ASN A 53 -9.44 -9.05 17.14
N ALA A 54 -8.97 -9.72 18.19
CA ALA A 54 -9.66 -10.89 18.76
C ALA A 54 -11.05 -10.55 19.33
N HIS A 55 -11.30 -9.29 19.67
CA HIS A 55 -12.59 -8.77 20.13
C HIS A 55 -13.36 -8.04 19.02
N GLY A 56 -13.15 -8.43 17.76
CA GLY A 56 -13.95 -7.97 16.62
C GLY A 56 -13.54 -6.63 16.01
N SER A 57 -12.41 -6.04 16.44
CA SER A 57 -11.94 -4.79 15.80
C SER A 57 -11.16 -5.05 14.52
N HIS A 58 -11.31 -4.17 13.54
CA HIS A 58 -10.50 -4.15 12.33
C HIS A 58 -9.30 -3.22 12.49
N ILE A 59 -8.13 -3.69 12.06
CA ILE A 59 -6.88 -2.94 12.18
C ILE A 59 -6.45 -2.40 10.81
N TYR A 60 -6.21 -1.11 10.79
CA TYR A 60 -5.83 -0.35 9.61
C TYR A 60 -4.58 0.47 9.87
N ILE A 61 -3.92 0.91 8.81
CA ILE A 61 -2.74 1.74 8.88
C ILE A 61 -2.68 2.71 7.71
N ARG A 62 -2.11 3.89 7.93
CA ARG A 62 -1.66 4.81 6.88
C ARG A 62 -0.43 5.60 7.35
N PRO A 63 0.37 6.14 6.43
CA PRO A 63 1.35 7.16 6.78
C PRO A 63 0.63 8.40 7.38
N SER A 64 1.23 9.02 8.39
CA SER A 64 0.68 10.23 9.01
C SER A 64 1.02 11.48 8.19
N GLY A 65 0.06 12.38 8.03
CA GLY A 65 0.25 13.66 7.32
C GLY A 65 0.36 13.52 5.80
N GLU A 66 0.94 14.53 5.14
CA GLU A 66 1.23 14.44 3.71
C GLU A 66 2.34 13.43 3.45
N HIS A 67 2.14 12.55 2.46
CA HIS A 67 3.03 11.43 2.21
C HIS A 67 3.17 11.13 0.71
N ARG A 68 4.11 10.23 0.39
CA ARG A 68 4.47 9.83 -0.98
C ARG A 68 3.82 8.52 -1.42
N PHE A 69 2.63 8.21 -0.92
CA PHE A 69 1.98 6.92 -1.15
C PHE A 69 0.58 7.07 -1.70
N THR A 70 0.20 6.15 -2.56
CA THR A 70 -1.17 5.94 -3.02
C THR A 70 -1.56 4.50 -2.74
N THR A 71 -2.72 4.31 -2.12
CA THR A 71 -3.33 3.00 -1.93
C THR A 71 -4.41 2.79 -2.97
N LEU A 72 -4.40 1.63 -3.62
CA LEU A 72 -5.48 1.16 -4.49
C LEU A 72 -6.14 -0.04 -3.82
N ASP A 73 -7.45 0.03 -3.62
CA ASP A 73 -8.25 -0.97 -2.91
C ASP A 73 -9.11 -1.76 -3.90
N ASP A 74 -9.52 -2.97 -3.52
CA ASP A 74 -10.38 -3.86 -4.32
C ASP A 74 -9.81 -4.24 -5.71
N LEU A 75 -8.49 -4.47 -5.78
CA LEU A 75 -7.84 -4.95 -6.99
C LEU A 75 -7.98 -6.47 -7.14
N HIS A 76 -8.05 -6.94 -8.37
CA HIS A 76 -7.93 -8.36 -8.71
C HIS A 76 -6.56 -8.66 -9.35
N GLU A 77 -6.23 -9.94 -9.56
CA GLU A 77 -4.96 -10.37 -10.15
C GLU A 77 -4.70 -9.72 -11.53
N THR A 78 -5.74 -9.56 -12.34
CA THR A 78 -5.67 -8.91 -13.65
C THR A 78 -5.31 -7.43 -13.54
N SER A 79 -5.87 -6.71 -12.56
CA SER A 79 -5.53 -5.31 -12.29
C SER A 79 -4.09 -5.16 -11.83
N LEU A 80 -3.61 -6.07 -10.95
CA LEU A 80 -2.20 -6.09 -10.52
C LEU A 80 -1.24 -6.36 -11.68
N ALA A 81 -1.59 -7.30 -12.57
CA ALA A 81 -0.77 -7.59 -13.75
C ALA A 81 -0.68 -6.39 -14.71
N ARG A 82 -1.80 -5.70 -14.95
CA ARG A 82 -1.82 -4.47 -15.77
C ARG A 82 -0.99 -3.35 -15.13
N LEU A 83 -1.13 -3.17 -13.82
CA LEU A 83 -0.40 -2.17 -13.05
C LEU A 83 1.12 -2.40 -13.14
N ALA A 84 1.58 -3.64 -13.00
CA ALA A 84 2.97 -4.02 -13.20
C ALA A 84 3.45 -3.85 -14.65
N ALA A 85 2.64 -4.24 -15.64
CA ALA A 85 2.96 -4.08 -17.07
C ALA A 85 3.13 -2.61 -17.47
N ASP A 86 2.39 -1.71 -16.84
CA ASP A 86 2.50 -0.25 -17.02
C ASP A 86 3.70 0.36 -16.26
N GLY A 87 4.50 -0.45 -15.55
CA GLY A 87 5.68 -0.02 -14.81
C GLY A 87 5.40 0.52 -13.41
N PHE A 88 4.15 0.45 -12.94
CA PHE A 88 3.84 0.76 -11.55
C PHE A 88 4.12 -0.50 -10.71
N ASN A 89 5.23 -0.51 -9.97
CA ASN A 89 5.56 -1.62 -9.09
C ASN A 89 5.12 -1.28 -7.65
N PRO A 90 4.13 -1.98 -7.06
CA PRO A 90 3.75 -1.76 -5.67
C PRO A 90 4.90 -2.06 -4.72
N CYS A 91 5.12 -1.21 -3.72
CA CYS A 91 6.06 -1.52 -2.64
C CYS A 91 5.50 -2.57 -1.69
N ALA A 92 4.17 -2.66 -1.57
CA ALA A 92 3.48 -3.72 -0.86
C ALA A 92 2.16 -4.07 -1.54
N VAL A 93 1.80 -5.35 -1.47
CA VAL A 93 0.48 -5.87 -1.84
C VAL A 93 -0.07 -6.62 -0.63
N VAL A 94 -1.30 -6.32 -0.25
CA VAL A 94 -2.00 -6.93 0.87
C VAL A 94 -3.26 -7.55 0.34
N GLU A 95 -3.36 -8.88 0.38
CA GLU A 95 -4.65 -9.53 0.17
C GLU A 95 -5.57 -9.13 1.34
N THR A 96 -6.78 -8.68 1.04
CA THR A 96 -7.76 -8.21 2.03
C THR A 96 -8.86 -9.25 2.27
N SER A 97 -9.20 -10.00 1.23
CA SER A 97 -9.99 -11.23 1.21
C SER A 97 -9.57 -12.06 0.00
N ALA A 98 -9.99 -13.33 -0.07
CA ALA A 98 -9.63 -14.22 -1.17
C ALA A 98 -9.84 -13.57 -2.55
N GLY A 99 -8.76 -13.36 -3.30
CA GLY A 99 -8.78 -12.77 -4.64
C GLY A 99 -8.95 -11.24 -4.71
N ASN A 100 -9.01 -10.56 -3.57
CA ASN A 100 -9.08 -9.10 -3.47
C ASN A 100 -7.82 -8.56 -2.82
N PHE A 101 -7.18 -7.62 -3.50
CA PHE A 101 -5.89 -7.10 -3.13
C PHE A 101 -5.94 -5.59 -2.95
N GLN A 102 -5.09 -5.12 -2.05
CA GLN A 102 -4.78 -3.72 -1.88
C GLN A 102 -3.31 -3.51 -2.23
N ALA A 103 -3.04 -2.60 -3.16
CA ALA A 103 -1.69 -2.26 -3.57
C ALA A 103 -1.26 -0.91 -2.99
N TRP A 104 0.00 -0.84 -2.56
CA TRP A 104 0.65 0.37 -2.08
C TRP A 104 1.69 0.82 -3.09
N LEU A 105 1.48 1.99 -3.69
CA LEU A 105 2.42 2.60 -4.61
C LEU A 105 3.24 3.66 -3.89
N LYS A 106 4.55 3.65 -4.11
CA LYS A 106 5.51 4.59 -3.54
C LYS A 106 6.00 5.55 -4.62
N HIS A 107 5.70 6.83 -4.42
CA HIS A 107 6.11 7.93 -5.28
C HIS A 107 7.50 8.45 -4.86
N PRO A 108 8.26 9.07 -5.78
CA PRO A 108 9.59 9.59 -5.45
C PRO A 108 9.56 10.80 -4.50
N ARG A 109 8.42 11.49 -4.39
CA ARG A 109 8.26 12.72 -3.60
C ARG A 109 6.95 12.70 -2.83
N THR A 110 6.92 13.39 -1.70
CA THR A 110 5.68 13.65 -0.96
C THR A 110 4.73 14.47 -1.81
N PHE A 111 3.46 14.08 -1.84
CA PHE A 111 2.42 14.82 -2.55
C PHE A 111 1.62 15.68 -1.58
N PRO A 112 1.31 16.94 -1.95
CA PRO A 112 0.26 17.69 -1.29
C PRO A 112 -1.07 16.94 -1.35
N LYS A 113 -1.94 17.17 -0.38
CA LYS A 113 -3.24 16.47 -0.26
C LYS A 113 -4.03 16.37 -1.57
N LEU A 114 -4.18 17.48 -2.28
CA LEU A 114 -4.93 17.54 -3.54
C LEU A 114 -4.29 16.67 -4.63
N LEU A 115 -2.95 16.70 -4.75
CA LEU A 115 -2.23 15.88 -5.71
C LEU A 115 -2.29 14.39 -5.33
N GLY A 116 -2.24 14.08 -4.04
CA GLY A 116 -2.41 12.71 -3.53
C GLY A 116 -3.78 12.12 -3.88
N THR A 117 -4.86 12.88 -3.67
CA THR A 117 -6.22 12.44 -4.04
C THR A 117 -6.38 12.33 -5.55
N PHE A 118 -5.89 13.31 -6.31
CA PHE A 118 -5.92 13.24 -7.77
C PHE A 118 -5.21 11.99 -8.28
N ALA A 119 -3.99 11.70 -7.80
CA ALA A 119 -3.25 10.50 -8.17
C ALA A 119 -4.02 9.22 -7.79
N ALA A 120 -4.62 9.17 -6.59
CA ALA A 120 -5.42 8.02 -6.15
C ALA A 120 -6.63 7.78 -7.07
N GLN A 121 -7.38 8.83 -7.41
CA GLN A 121 -8.57 8.75 -8.26
C GLN A 121 -8.22 8.34 -9.69
N THR A 122 -7.20 8.97 -10.29
CA THR A 122 -6.74 8.62 -11.64
C THR A 122 -6.26 7.17 -11.73
N LEU A 123 -5.52 6.70 -10.71
CA LEU A 123 -5.05 5.32 -10.69
C LEU A 123 -6.18 4.33 -10.42
N ALA A 124 -7.14 4.68 -9.56
CA ALA A 124 -8.30 3.83 -9.29
C ALA A 124 -9.14 3.63 -10.56
N GLU A 125 -9.44 4.72 -11.28
CA GLU A 125 -10.15 4.65 -12.56
C GLU A 125 -9.39 3.82 -13.60
N ARG A 126 -8.06 3.99 -13.70
CA ARG A 126 -7.25 3.28 -14.69
C ARG A 126 -7.17 1.76 -14.44
N TYR A 127 -7.16 1.34 -13.19
CA TYR A 127 -6.92 -0.05 -12.78
C TYR A 127 -8.14 -0.73 -12.16
N ASP A 128 -9.32 -0.16 -12.35
CA ASP A 128 -10.59 -0.71 -11.88
C ASP A 128 -10.60 -0.95 -10.35
N ALA A 129 -9.94 -0.06 -9.60
CA ALA A 129 -9.91 -0.09 -8.14
C ALA A 129 -11.14 0.64 -7.56
N ASP A 130 -11.47 0.40 -6.29
CA ASP A 130 -12.62 1.04 -5.63
C ASP A 130 -12.48 2.59 -5.61
N PRO A 131 -13.33 3.34 -6.33
CA PRO A 131 -13.25 4.80 -6.37
C PRO A 131 -13.65 5.46 -5.05
N SER A 132 -14.45 4.79 -4.20
CA SER A 132 -14.83 5.30 -2.88
C SER A 132 -13.67 5.27 -1.88
N ALA A 133 -12.67 4.44 -2.15
CA ALA A 133 -11.42 4.34 -1.40
C ALA A 133 -10.31 5.27 -1.94
N ALA A 134 -10.53 5.97 -3.06
CA ALA A 134 -9.51 6.76 -3.73
C ALA A 134 -9.34 8.17 -3.14
N ASP A 135 -8.62 8.28 -2.02
CA ASP A 135 -8.28 9.54 -1.36
C ASP A 135 -6.90 9.52 -0.71
N TRP A 136 -6.24 10.68 -0.62
CA TRP A 136 -4.89 10.77 -0.01
C TRP A 136 -4.84 10.26 1.42
N ARG A 137 -5.94 10.38 2.18
CA ARG A 137 -5.99 10.00 3.61
C ARG A 137 -6.54 8.59 3.85
N ARG A 138 -6.74 7.80 2.78
CA ARG A 138 -7.34 6.46 2.89
C ARG A 138 -6.48 5.56 3.78
N PHE A 139 -7.17 4.82 4.64
CA PHE A 139 -6.56 3.78 5.45
C PHE A 139 -6.43 2.49 4.66
N GLY A 140 -5.25 1.88 4.69
CA GLY A 140 -5.07 0.53 4.19
C GLY A 140 -5.16 -0.53 5.30
N ARG A 141 -5.30 -1.80 4.93
CA ARG A 141 -5.37 -2.92 5.87
C ARG A 141 -3.99 -3.19 6.46
N LEU A 142 -3.91 -3.37 7.78
CA LEU A 142 -2.69 -3.83 8.43
C LEU A 142 -2.66 -5.37 8.36
N PRO A 143 -1.71 -6.00 7.63
CA PRO A 143 -1.70 -7.44 7.45
C PRO A 143 -1.25 -8.16 8.73
N GLY A 144 -1.60 -9.44 8.85
CA GLY A 144 -1.31 -10.25 10.04
C GLY A 144 -2.39 -10.19 11.14
N PHE A 145 -3.51 -9.54 10.85
CA PHE A 145 -4.75 -9.51 11.64
C PHE A 145 -5.88 -10.16 10.84
N THR A 146 -6.87 -10.72 11.52
CA THR A 146 -8.01 -11.33 10.84
C THR A 146 -8.96 -10.25 10.31
N THR A 147 -9.29 -10.36 9.03
CA THR A 147 -10.56 -9.87 8.50
C THR A 147 -11.65 -10.83 8.98
N ALA A 148 -12.82 -10.32 9.37
CA ALA A 148 -13.91 -11.14 9.92
C ALA A 148 -14.37 -12.27 8.97
N ASN A 149 -13.94 -12.20 7.70
CA ASN A 149 -14.06 -13.26 6.71
C ASN A 149 -12.68 -13.93 6.51
N ARG A 150 -12.43 -14.95 7.34
CA ARG A 150 -11.42 -16.04 7.28
C ARG A 150 -10.16 -15.87 6.40
N ASN A 151 -9.01 -16.09 7.05
CA ASN A 151 -7.71 -16.54 6.53
C ASN A 151 -7.13 -15.72 5.36
N THR A 152 -6.29 -14.74 5.66
CA THR A 152 -5.54 -14.03 4.62
C THR A 152 -4.04 -14.19 4.85
N GLU A 153 -3.39 -14.87 3.92
CA GLU A 153 -1.94 -14.98 3.88
C GLU A 153 -1.39 -13.73 3.20
N SER A 154 -0.56 -12.97 3.92
CA SER A 154 0.19 -11.89 3.30
C SER A 154 1.21 -12.50 2.33
N LEU A 155 0.93 -12.47 1.02
CA LEU A 155 1.92 -12.74 -0.01
C LEU A 155 2.97 -11.61 0.05
N THR A 156 4.12 -11.90 0.65
CA THR A 156 5.29 -11.05 0.50
C THR A 156 5.71 -11.08 -0.96
N ALA A 157 5.86 -9.92 -1.59
CA ALA A 157 6.40 -9.76 -2.94
C ALA A 157 7.87 -10.23 -3.02
N SER A 158 8.09 -11.54 -2.95
CA SER A 158 9.39 -12.19 -3.14
C SER A 158 9.44 -13.05 -4.40
N THR A 159 8.45 -12.96 -5.29
CA THR A 159 8.50 -13.67 -6.58
C THR A 159 8.00 -12.79 -7.73
N LEU A 160 8.65 -11.65 -7.94
CA LEU A 160 8.88 -11.14 -9.28
C LEU A 160 10.38 -10.88 -9.38
N SER A 161 11.08 -11.89 -9.90
CA SER A 161 12.51 -11.84 -10.17
C SER A 161 12.80 -10.63 -11.05
N CYS A 162 13.59 -9.71 -10.50
CA CYS A 162 14.18 -8.61 -11.21
C CYS A 162 15.21 -9.19 -12.21
N ALA A 163 14.87 -9.25 -13.50
CA ALA A 163 15.86 -9.27 -14.56
C ALA A 163 16.12 -7.82 -14.99
N CYS A 164 16.91 -7.10 -14.20
CA CYS A 164 17.54 -5.87 -14.63
C CYS A 164 19.04 -6.01 -14.41
N SER A 165 19.68 -6.80 -15.27
CA SER A 165 21.11 -6.64 -15.51
C SER A 165 21.27 -5.37 -16.31
N ALA A 166 21.85 -4.36 -15.67
CA ALA A 166 22.35 -3.18 -16.33
C ALA A 166 23.40 -3.59 -17.37
N THR A 167 23.08 -3.43 -18.65
CA THR A 167 24.08 -3.10 -19.65
C THR A 167 23.70 -1.74 -20.21
N ALA A 168 24.40 -0.73 -19.71
CA ALA A 168 24.52 0.53 -20.41
C ALA A 168 25.15 0.24 -21.78
N ASP A 169 24.39 0.44 -22.84
CA ASP A 169 24.97 0.65 -24.16
C ASP A 169 24.49 2.00 -24.69
N SER A 170 25.43 2.92 -24.67
CA SER A 170 25.31 4.29 -25.15
C SER A 170 25.40 4.30 -26.67
N SER A 171 24.29 4.14 -27.39
CA SER A 171 24.22 4.53 -28.81
C SER A 171 22.80 4.52 -29.39
N THR A 172 21.94 5.48 -29.01
CA THR A 172 20.77 5.82 -29.83
C THR A 172 20.73 7.31 -30.10
N GLN A 173 21.35 7.67 -31.22
CA GLN A 173 21.23 8.96 -31.90
C GLN A 173 19.75 9.22 -32.22
N TRP A 174 19.14 10.18 -31.53
CA TRP A 174 17.84 10.74 -31.91
C TRP A 174 17.99 11.51 -33.22
N ARG A 175 17.56 10.92 -34.34
CA ARG A 175 17.40 11.63 -35.62
C ARG A 175 16.17 12.53 -35.54
N ARG A 176 16.36 13.83 -35.78
CA ARG A 176 15.28 14.81 -35.94
C ARG A 176 14.47 14.50 -37.21
N PRO A 177 13.14 14.70 -37.22
CA PRO A 177 12.35 14.62 -38.44
C PRO A 177 12.69 15.80 -39.35
N SER A 178 12.90 15.53 -40.63
CA SER A 178 13.10 16.54 -41.67
C SER A 178 11.79 17.29 -41.95
N SER A 179 11.82 18.61 -41.74
CA SER A 179 10.77 19.50 -42.21
C SER A 179 10.87 19.66 -43.73
N ARG A 180 9.86 19.17 -44.46
CA ARG A 180 9.61 19.57 -45.85
C ARG A 180 9.03 20.98 -45.86
N ARG A 181 9.68 21.89 -46.58
CA ARG A 181 9.08 22.93 -47.43
C ARG A 181 10.16 23.50 -48.32
#